data_AF-A0A8D8ES57-F1
#
_entry.id   AF-A0A8D8ES57-F1
#
_cell.length_a   1.000
_cell.length_b   1.000
_cell.length_c   1.000
_cell.angle_alpha   90.00
_cell.angle_beta   90.00
_cell.angle_gamma   90.00
#
_symmetry.space_group_name_H-M   'P 1'
#
loop_
_entity.id
_entity.type
_entity.pdbx_description
1 polymer ?
#
loop_
_entity_poly.entity_id
_entity_poly.type
_entity_poly.pdbx_seq_one_letter_code
_entity_poly.pdbx_strand_id
1 'polypeptide(L)'
;MEGKYGHVRYVVKVTLERPWKHDQNFQMPFTVLAKVEFDEGNAALARPIKVEDQLRFYCWICRSAPLMVTATIPRSGYVPGDTIKVVLAVNNLSKEDVSEIVVKFQKVITFMSQVQVVEETQLYAESKMIKYETLEIQKTLPVARLANETFEKHFSLGPITPTE
;
A
#
# COMPACT_ATOMS: atom_id res chain seq x y z
N MET A 1 8.44 14.69 8.68
CA MET A 1 7.25 13.90 8.28
C MET A 1 6.04 14.34 9.09
N GLU A 2 5.11 15.05 8.46
CA GLU A 2 3.87 15.45 9.11
C GLU A 2 2.67 14.72 8.50
N GLY A 3 1.79 14.22 9.35
CA GLY A 3 0.56 13.56 8.96
C GLY A 3 -0.61 14.03 9.83
N LYS A 4 -1.83 13.84 9.33
CA LYS A 4 -3.06 14.22 10.04
C LYS A 4 -3.16 13.65 11.46
N TYR A 5 -2.55 12.49 11.70
CA TYR A 5 -2.66 11.73 12.94
C TYR A 5 -1.33 11.58 13.69
N GLY A 6 -0.27 12.28 13.27
CA GLY A 6 1.04 12.20 13.92
C GLY A 6 2.17 12.78 13.08
N HIS A 7 3.33 12.94 13.69
CA HIS A 7 4.52 13.43 12.99
C HIS A 7 5.77 12.68 13.45
N VAL A 8 6.77 12.64 12.59
CA VAL A 8 8.13 12.20 12.90
C VAL A 8 9.03 13.43 12.83
N ARG A 9 9.58 13.83 13.98
CA ARG A 9 10.48 14.98 14.14
C ARG A 9 11.76 14.52 14.83
N TYR A 10 12.90 14.85 14.23
CA TYR A 10 14.20 14.57 14.81
C TYR A 10 14.80 15.86 15.35
N VAL A 11 15.26 15.80 16.60
CA VAL A 11 15.92 16.91 17.28
C VAL A 11 17.19 16.40 17.95
N VAL A 12 18.26 17.18 17.89
CA VAL A 12 19.43 16.97 18.75
C VAL A 12 19.22 17.82 20.00
N LYS A 13 19.25 17.19 21.17
CA LYS A 13 19.24 17.87 22.48
C LYS A 13 20.64 17.86 23.06
N VAL A 14 21.17 19.04 23.35
CA VAL A 14 22.43 19.24 24.07
C VAL A 14 22.11 19.80 25.44
N THR A 15 22.56 19.13 26.50
CA THR A 15 22.39 19.58 27.88
C THR A 15 23.76 19.95 28.43
N LEU A 16 23.91 21.22 28.82
CA LEU A 16 25.08 21.71 29.55
C LEU A 16 24.79 21.61 31.05
N GLU A 17 25.40 20.62 31.69
CA GLU A 17 25.29 20.41 33.13
C GLU A 17 26.09 21.47 33.90
N ARG A 18 25.46 22.09 34.90
CA ARG A 18 26.11 23.13 35.71
C ARG A 18 25.98 22.84 37.20
N PRO A 19 27.08 22.60 37.92
CA PRO A 19 27.03 22.42 39.37
C PRO A 19 26.38 23.66 40.02
N TRP A 20 25.39 23.42 40.90
CA TRP A 20 24.69 24.44 41.68
C TRP A 20 23.82 25.41 40.86
N LYS A 21 23.55 25.12 39.59
CA LYS A 21 22.63 25.88 38.73
C LYS A 21 21.78 24.93 37.90
N HIS A 22 20.69 25.43 37.34
CA HIS A 22 19.89 24.66 36.41
C HIS A 22 20.67 24.39 35.13
N ASP A 23 20.53 23.18 34.59
CA ASP A 23 21.17 22.79 33.33
C ASP A 23 20.60 23.59 32.17
N GLN A 24 21.46 23.92 31.20
CA GLN A 24 21.01 24.59 29.98
C GLN A 24 20.74 23.56 28.90
N ASN A 25 19.50 23.52 28.43
CA ASN A 25 19.07 22.64 27.35
C ASN A 25 18.99 23.43 26.05
N PHE A 26 19.70 22.98 25.03
CA PHE A 26 19.62 23.48 23.66
C PHE A 26 19.06 22.38 22.77
N GLN A 27 18.13 22.73 21.88
CA GLN A 27 17.54 21.80 20.92
C GLN A 27 17.69 22.35 19.51
N MET A 28 18.11 21.50 18.58
CA MET A 28 18.21 21.85 17.16
C MET A 28 17.50 20.77 16.31
N PRO A 29 16.50 21.14 15.49
CA PRO A 29 15.85 20.19 14.60
C PRO A 29 16.76 19.82 13.43
N PHE A 30 16.61 18.61 12.92
CA PHE A 30 17.27 18.16 11.69
C PHE A 30 16.38 17.18 10.92
N THR A 31 16.64 17.02 9.62
CA THR A 31 15.86 16.13 8.75
C THR A 31 16.61 14.82 8.55
N VAL A 32 15.95 13.71 8.82
CA VAL A 32 16.45 12.37 8.47
C VAL A 32 15.80 11.95 7.17
N LEU A 33 16.61 11.79 6.13
CA LEU A 33 16.18 11.21 4.86
C LEU A 33 16.48 9.72 4.89
N ALA A 34 15.44 8.89 4.77
CA ALA A 34 15.65 7.46 4.55
C ALA A 34 16.31 7.28 3.18
N LYS A 35 17.52 6.72 3.17
CA LYS A 35 18.19 6.34 1.93
C LYS A 35 17.49 5.09 1.38
N VAL A 36 16.46 5.30 0.55
CA VAL A 36 15.84 4.21 -0.21
C VAL A 36 16.67 4.04 -1.48
N GLU A 37 17.65 3.13 -1.44
CA GLU A 37 18.35 2.72 -2.65
C GLU A 37 17.41 1.83 -3.46
N PHE A 38 16.78 2.43 -4.48
CA PHE A 38 16.14 1.66 -5.54
C PHE A 38 17.21 1.24 -6.53
N ASP A 39 17.70 0.01 -6.40
CA ASP A 39 18.56 -0.58 -7.41
C ASP A 39 17.70 -1.22 -8.49
N GLU A 40 17.59 -0.57 -9.65
CA GLU A 40 16.94 -1.12 -10.85
C GLU A 40 17.57 -2.45 -11.29
N GLY A 41 18.86 -2.67 -10.98
CA GLY A 41 19.59 -3.90 -11.24
C GLY A 41 19.28 -5.02 -10.25
N ASN A 42 18.51 -4.76 -9.18
CA ASN A 42 18.11 -5.79 -8.24
C ASN A 42 17.15 -6.78 -8.93
N ALA A 43 17.66 -7.97 -9.22
CA ALA A 43 16.93 -9.03 -9.89
C ALA A 43 15.64 -9.45 -9.15
N ALA A 44 15.50 -9.16 -7.85
CA ALA A 44 14.24 -9.40 -7.13
C ALA A 44 13.15 -8.37 -7.50
N LEU A 45 13.54 -7.11 -7.76
CA LEU A 45 12.62 -6.02 -8.10
C LEU A 45 12.18 -6.06 -9.56
N ALA A 46 13.04 -6.58 -10.44
CA ALA A 46 12.78 -6.69 -11.88
C ALA A 46 11.91 -7.89 -12.29
N ARG A 47 11.56 -8.80 -11.36
CA ARG A 47 10.78 -10.00 -11.69
C ARG A 47 9.30 -9.70 -11.81
N PRO A 48 8.61 -10.32 -12.79
CA PRO A 48 7.16 -10.21 -12.89
C PRO A 48 6.50 -10.85 -11.68
N ILE A 49 5.46 -10.19 -11.16
CA ILE A 49 4.60 -10.74 -10.13
C ILE A 49 3.30 -11.17 -10.79
N LYS A 50 2.88 -12.40 -10.48
CA LYS A 50 1.61 -12.98 -10.88
C LYS A 50 0.82 -13.37 -9.63
N VAL A 51 -0.42 -12.94 -9.56
CA VAL A 51 -1.36 -13.32 -8.50
C VAL A 51 -2.60 -13.91 -9.16
N GLU A 52 -3.04 -15.04 -8.66
CA GLU A 52 -4.22 -15.76 -9.14
C GLU A 52 -5.21 -15.94 -8.00
N ASP A 53 -6.49 -15.70 -8.29
CA ASP A 53 -7.58 -15.99 -7.38
C ASP A 53 -8.75 -16.65 -8.13
N GLN A 54 -9.55 -17.43 -7.41
CA GLN A 54 -10.71 -18.11 -7.96
C GLN A 54 -11.96 -17.87 -7.10
N LEU A 55 -13.04 -17.48 -7.74
CA LEU A 55 -14.35 -17.31 -7.13
C LEU A 55 -15.32 -18.37 -7.67
N ARG A 56 -16.26 -18.82 -6.85
CA ARG A 56 -17.40 -19.64 -7.31
C ARG A 56 -18.69 -19.01 -6.83
N PHE A 57 -19.65 -18.86 -7.73
CA PHE A 57 -21.01 -18.46 -7.40
C PHE A 57 -21.79 -19.66 -6.83
N TYR A 58 -22.60 -19.41 -5.81
CA TYR A 58 -23.38 -20.44 -5.13
C TYR A 58 -24.88 -20.11 -5.23
N CYS A 59 -25.70 -21.14 -5.50
CA CYS A 59 -27.11 -21.12 -5.16
C CYS A 59 -27.46 -22.37 -4.34
N TRP A 60 -28.62 -22.38 -3.68
CA TRP A 60 -29.01 -23.30 -2.60
C TRP A 60 -28.55 -24.78 -2.74
N ILE A 61 -28.56 -25.35 -3.96
CA ILE A 61 -28.17 -26.76 -4.23
C ILE A 61 -27.06 -26.87 -5.30
N CYS A 62 -26.67 -25.77 -5.95
CA CYS A 62 -25.76 -25.82 -7.10
C CYS A 62 -24.50 -25.00 -6.85
N ARG A 63 -23.34 -25.59 -7.18
CA ARG A 63 -22.05 -24.91 -7.25
C ARG A 63 -21.74 -24.59 -8.69
N SER A 64 -21.54 -23.32 -9.02
CA SER A 64 -21.09 -22.94 -10.36
C SER A 64 -19.63 -23.38 -10.60
N ALA A 65 -19.28 -23.50 -11.88
CA ALA A 65 -17.89 -23.57 -12.30
C ALA A 65 -17.16 -22.25 -11.96
N PRO A 66 -15.84 -22.27 -11.73
CA PRO A 66 -15.11 -21.14 -11.17
C PRO A 66 -14.93 -19.98 -12.17
N LEU A 67 -14.96 -18.77 -11.63
CA LEU A 67 -14.37 -17.58 -12.22
C LEU A 67 -12.92 -17.50 -11.74
N MET A 68 -11.96 -17.55 -12.65
CA MET A 68 -10.54 -17.42 -12.33
C MET A 68 -10.02 -16.07 -12.82
N VAL A 69 -9.38 -15.32 -11.94
CA VAL A 69 -8.80 -14.00 -12.25
C VAL A 69 -7.31 -14.04 -11.96
N THR A 70 -6.51 -13.67 -12.95
CA THR A 70 -5.06 -13.61 -12.88
C THR A 70 -4.61 -12.18 -13.12
N ALA A 71 -3.92 -11.57 -12.16
CA ALA A 71 -3.29 -10.27 -12.31
C ALA A 71 -1.77 -10.44 -12.45
N THR A 72 -1.19 -9.82 -13.46
CA THR A 72 0.25 -9.85 -13.72
C THR A 72 0.81 -8.46 -13.89
N ILE A 73 1.94 -8.18 -13.24
CA ILE A 73 2.74 -6.97 -13.42
C ILE A 73 4.17 -7.35 -13.84
N PRO A 74 4.84 -6.55 -14.69
CA PRO A 74 6.13 -6.93 -15.27
C PRO A 74 7.29 -6.89 -14.27
N ARG A 75 7.19 -6.04 -13.24
CA ARG A 75 8.16 -5.87 -12.16
C ARG A 75 7.48 -5.49 -10.86
N SER A 76 8.16 -5.62 -9.74
CA SER A 76 7.64 -5.32 -8.40
C SER A 76 8.10 -3.96 -7.86
N GLY A 77 9.27 -3.50 -8.31
CA GLY A 77 9.81 -2.21 -7.93
C GLY A 77 9.49 -1.12 -8.95
N TYR A 78 9.05 0.06 -8.51
CA TYR A 78 8.75 1.23 -9.35
C TYR A 78 9.20 2.53 -8.68
N VAL A 79 9.58 3.51 -9.50
CA VAL A 79 9.96 4.86 -9.06
C VAL A 79 8.86 5.88 -9.37
N PRO A 80 8.81 7.02 -8.66
CA PRO A 80 7.90 8.11 -9.01
C PRO A 80 8.06 8.52 -10.47
N GLY A 81 6.94 8.67 -11.19
CA GLY A 81 6.92 8.93 -12.64
C GLY A 81 6.78 7.67 -13.51
N ASP A 82 7.00 6.48 -12.96
CA ASP A 82 6.76 5.24 -13.69
C ASP A 82 5.26 4.97 -13.92
N THR A 83 4.98 4.13 -14.92
CA THR A 83 3.64 3.57 -15.15
C THR A 83 3.62 2.08 -14.82
N ILE A 84 2.74 1.67 -13.93
CA ILE A 84 2.50 0.27 -13.60
C ILE A 84 1.50 -0.30 -14.62
N LYS A 85 1.98 -1.20 -15.48
CA LYS A 85 1.14 -1.99 -16.38
C LYS A 85 0.64 -3.24 -15.67
N VAL A 86 -0.68 -3.36 -15.53
CA VAL A 86 -1.36 -4.52 -14.95
C VAL A 86 -2.11 -5.24 -16.07
N VAL A 87 -1.77 -6.52 -16.28
CA VAL A 87 -2.48 -7.41 -17.20
C VAL A 87 -3.42 -8.30 -16.38
N LEU A 88 -4.70 -8.26 -16.69
CA LEU A 88 -5.75 -9.02 -16.03
C LEU A 88 -6.31 -10.05 -17.00
N ALA A 89 -5.99 -11.32 -16.78
CA ALA A 89 -6.60 -12.42 -17.51
C ALA A 89 -7.75 -12.99 -16.69
N VAL A 90 -8.93 -13.02 -17.29
CA VAL A 90 -10.18 -13.47 -16.68
C VAL A 90 -10.66 -14.69 -17.45
N ASN A 91 -10.82 -15.80 -16.75
CA ASN A 91 -11.38 -17.03 -17.28
C ASN A 91 -12.69 -17.32 -16.55
N ASN A 92 -13.81 -16.99 -17.18
CA ASN A 92 -15.14 -17.15 -16.60
C ASN A 92 -15.76 -18.46 -17.07
N LEU A 93 -15.49 -19.57 -16.36
CA LEU A 93 -16.16 -20.85 -16.64
C LEU A 93 -17.56 -20.92 -16.03
N SER A 94 -17.99 -19.89 -15.30
CA SER A 94 -19.30 -19.87 -14.68
C SER A 94 -20.41 -19.58 -15.70
N LYS A 95 -21.65 -19.81 -15.30
CA LYS A 95 -22.84 -19.49 -16.11
C LYS A 95 -23.38 -18.07 -15.85
N GLU A 96 -22.66 -17.28 -15.05
CA GLU A 96 -23.02 -15.92 -14.68
C GLU A 96 -22.17 -14.91 -15.47
N ASP A 97 -22.78 -13.80 -15.86
CA ASP A 97 -22.07 -12.68 -16.49
C ASP A 97 -21.43 -11.82 -15.40
N VAL A 98 -20.15 -11.46 -15.57
CA VAL A 98 -19.44 -10.55 -14.67
C VAL A 98 -19.65 -9.14 -15.16
N SER A 99 -20.34 -8.31 -14.37
CA SER A 99 -20.68 -6.94 -14.76
C SER A 99 -19.46 -6.02 -14.83
N GLU A 100 -18.57 -6.09 -13.84
CA GLU A 100 -17.34 -5.31 -13.79
C GLU A 100 -16.29 -5.98 -12.90
N ILE A 101 -15.02 -5.78 -13.24
CA ILE A 101 -13.89 -6.05 -12.36
C ILE A 101 -13.23 -4.72 -12.04
N VAL A 102 -13.05 -4.44 -10.76
CA VAL A 102 -12.51 -3.18 -10.26
C VAL A 102 -11.07 -3.37 -9.81
N VAL A 103 -10.18 -2.57 -10.39
CA VAL A 103 -8.74 -2.57 -10.10
C VAL A 103 -8.42 -1.28 -9.37
N LYS A 104 -7.92 -1.39 -8.15
CA LYS A 104 -7.64 -0.23 -7.30
C LYS A 104 -6.14 -0.12 -7.07
N PHE A 105 -5.59 1.07 -7.33
CA PHE A 105 -4.27 1.43 -6.88
C PHE A 105 -4.39 2.13 -5.52
N GLN A 106 -3.81 1.54 -4.48
CA GLN A 106 -4.00 1.98 -3.09
C GLN A 106 -2.66 2.19 -2.38
N LYS A 107 -2.55 3.31 -1.67
CA LYS A 107 -1.48 3.58 -0.72
C LYS A 107 -1.89 3.03 0.64
N VAL A 108 -1.04 2.17 1.21
CA VAL A 108 -1.22 1.59 2.55
C VAL A 108 -0.25 2.27 3.50
N ILE A 109 -0.77 3.04 4.46
CA ILE A 109 0.02 3.74 5.47
C ILE A 109 -0.17 3.02 6.80
N THR A 110 0.92 2.52 7.37
CA THR A 110 0.89 1.86 8.69
C THR A 110 1.50 2.78 9.72
N PHE A 111 0.71 3.16 10.74
CA PHE A 111 1.17 3.89 11.91
C PHE A 111 1.45 2.89 13.03
N MET A 112 2.65 2.94 13.60
CA MET A 112 3.06 2.13 14.75
C MET A 112 3.47 3.07 15.89
N SER A 113 2.89 2.90 17.07
CA SER A 113 3.29 3.60 18.29
C SER A 113 3.90 2.61 19.27
N GLN A 114 5.03 2.97 19.87
CA GLN A 114 5.72 2.18 20.91
C GLN A 114 5.41 2.66 22.33
N VAL A 115 4.63 3.73 22.50
CA VAL A 115 4.36 4.32 23.83
C VAL A 115 3.08 3.72 24.44
N GLN A 116 3.22 3.14 25.64
CA GLN A 116 2.09 2.86 26.53
C GLN A 116 1.50 4.17 27.05
N VAL A 117 0.17 4.19 27.15
CA VAL A 117 -0.66 5.27 27.70
C VAL A 117 0.04 5.95 28.89
N VAL A 118 0.28 7.26 28.80
CA VAL A 118 0.56 8.09 29.98
C VAL A 118 -0.78 8.30 30.69
N GLU A 119 -0.85 7.87 31.95
CA GLU A 119 -1.96 7.89 32.93
C GLU A 119 -2.98 9.02 32.70
N GLU A 120 -4.32 8.86 32.70
CA GLU A 120 -5.23 7.81 33.15
C GLU A 120 -6.30 7.59 32.05
N THR A 121 -6.37 6.39 31.46
CA THR A 121 -7.58 5.65 31.03
C THR A 121 -7.10 4.37 30.33
N GLN A 122 -7.73 3.26 30.70
CA GLN A 122 -7.21 1.90 30.61
C GLN A 122 -7.08 1.34 29.17
N LEU A 123 -5.85 0.90 28.85
CA LEU A 123 -5.45 -0.37 28.19
C LEU A 123 -6.38 -0.99 27.12
N TYR A 124 -5.90 -1.12 25.87
CA TYR A 124 -5.36 -2.36 25.27
C TYR A 124 -4.77 -2.12 23.86
N ALA A 125 -3.67 -2.85 23.61
CA ALA A 125 -3.01 -3.16 22.33
C ALA A 125 -2.13 -2.08 21.66
N GLU A 126 -0.94 -2.50 21.23
CA GLU A 126 -0.17 -1.86 20.15
C GLU A 126 -1.14 -1.49 19.02
N SER A 127 -1.54 -0.23 18.93
CA SER A 127 -2.55 0.21 17.98
C SER A 127 -1.88 0.40 16.62
N LYS A 128 -1.55 -0.71 15.95
CA LYS A 128 -1.15 -0.71 14.55
C LYS A 128 -2.34 -0.21 13.72
N MET A 129 -2.35 1.08 13.42
CA MET A 129 -3.39 1.69 12.59
C MET A 129 -2.95 1.60 11.14
N ILE A 130 -3.68 0.84 10.33
CA ILE A 130 -3.45 0.75 8.88
C ILE A 130 -4.51 1.59 8.19
N LYS A 131 -4.07 2.61 7.45
CA LYS A 131 -4.92 3.47 6.63
C LYS A 131 -4.74 3.11 5.16
N TYR A 132 -5.86 2.85 4.49
CA TYR A 132 -5.91 2.66 3.04
C TYR A 132 -6.36 3.96 2.38
N GLU A 133 -5.56 4.45 1.44
CA GLU A 133 -5.88 5.61 0.61
C GLU A 133 -5.93 5.15 -0.85
N THR A 134 -7.10 5.26 -1.48
CA THR A 134 -7.25 4.85 -2.88
C THR A 134 -6.79 5.99 -3.78
N LEU A 135 -5.75 5.75 -4.56
CA LEU A 135 -5.16 6.74 -5.46
C LEU A 135 -5.88 6.75 -6.81
N GLU A 136 -6.19 5.57 -7.34
CA GLU A 136 -6.86 5.43 -8.63
C GLU A 136 -7.73 4.16 -8.68
N ILE A 137 -8.83 4.22 -9.43
CA ILE A 137 -9.73 3.08 -9.68
C ILE A 137 -9.96 2.96 -11.18
N GLN A 138 -9.70 1.78 -11.74
CA GLN A 138 -10.04 1.45 -13.12
C GLN A 138 -10.96 0.23 -13.16
N LYS A 139 -11.96 0.27 -14.04
CA LYS A 139 -12.92 -0.82 -14.24
C LYS A 139 -12.69 -1.53 -15.57
N THR A 140 -12.99 -2.82 -15.64
CA THR A 140 -13.05 -3.55 -16.91
C THR A 140 -14.42 -3.40 -17.56
N LEU A 141 -14.50 -3.80 -18.83
CA LEU A 141 -15.79 -4.10 -19.44
C LEU A 141 -16.39 -5.36 -18.79
N PRO A 142 -17.71 -5.58 -18.96
CA PRO A 142 -18.33 -6.83 -18.55
C PRO A 142 -17.69 -8.03 -19.25
N VAL A 143 -17.58 -9.14 -18.53
CA VAL A 143 -17.11 -10.43 -19.07
C VAL A 143 -18.29 -11.37 -19.12
N ALA A 144 -18.65 -11.81 -20.31
CA ALA A 144 -19.75 -12.75 -20.50
C ALA A 144 -19.47 -14.09 -19.78
N ARG A 145 -20.53 -14.81 -19.45
CA ARG A 145 -20.46 -16.21 -19.00
C ARG A 145 -19.72 -17.07 -20.01
N LEU A 146 -19.02 -18.10 -19.53
CA LEU A 146 -18.30 -19.07 -20.38
C LEU A 146 -17.30 -18.40 -21.36
N ALA A 147 -16.75 -17.24 -21.01
CA ALA A 147 -15.84 -16.47 -21.84
C ALA A 147 -14.51 -16.20 -21.14
N ASN A 148 -13.47 -16.01 -21.96
CA ASN A 148 -12.13 -15.64 -21.52
C ASN A 148 -11.80 -14.27 -22.07
N GLU A 149 -11.43 -13.35 -21.21
CA GLU A 149 -11.11 -11.98 -21.58
C GLU A 149 -9.79 -11.56 -20.95
N THR A 150 -9.04 -10.70 -21.62
CA THR A 150 -7.82 -10.11 -21.08
C THR A 150 -7.88 -8.61 -21.17
N PHE A 151 -7.61 -7.94 -20.05
CA PHE A 151 -7.61 -6.49 -19.94
C PHE A 151 -6.22 -5.98 -19.59
N GLU A 152 -5.86 -4.84 -20.15
CA GLU A 152 -4.66 -4.10 -19.78
C GLU A 152 -5.06 -2.80 -19.10
N LYS A 153 -4.41 -2.51 -17.96
CA LYS A 153 -4.64 -1.32 -17.14
C LYS A 153 -3.30 -0.66 -16.83
N HIS A 154 -3.29 0.67 -16.79
CA HIS A 154 -2.08 1.47 -16.59
C HIS A 154 -2.29 2.44 -15.44
N PHE A 155 -1.50 2.32 -14.37
CA PHE A 155 -1.54 3.25 -13.24
C PHE A 155 -0.30 4.13 -13.26
N SER A 156 -0.49 5.44 -13.27
CA SER A 156 0.62 6.39 -13.29
C SER A 156 1.05 6.74 -11.86
N LEU A 157 2.33 6.57 -11.54
CA LEU A 157 2.86 6.97 -10.25
C LEU A 157 3.10 8.48 -10.24
N GLY A 158 2.21 9.20 -9.55
CA GLY A 158 2.39 10.63 -9.30
C GLY A 158 3.68 10.91 -8.52
N PRO A 159 4.11 12.19 -8.50
CA PRO A 159 5.26 12.59 -7.69
C PRO A 159 4.99 12.23 -6.22
N ILE A 160 5.99 11.64 -5.57
CA ILE A 160 5.96 11.54 -4.12
C ILE A 160 6.01 12.97 -3.57
N THR A 161 5.03 13.36 -2.77
CA THR A 161 5.15 14.60 -2.02
C THR A 161 6.39 14.47 -1.12
N PRO A 162 7.38 15.37 -1.24
CA PRO A 162 8.50 15.40 -0.34
C PRO A 162 7.94 15.43 1.07
N THR A 163 8.40 14.49 1.89
CA THR A 163 7.95 14.43 3.26
C THR A 163 8.76 15.47 4.03
N GLU A 164 8.32 16.72 4.02
CA GLU A 164 8.88 17.83 4.83
C GLU A 164 8.97 17.44 6.32
#